data_AF-A0A1I4HL29-F1
#
_entry.id   AF-A0A1I4HL29-F1
#
_cell.length_a   1.000
_cell.length_b   1.000
_cell.length_c   1.000
_cell.angle_alpha   90.00
_cell.angle_beta   90.00
_cell.angle_gamma   90.00
#
_symmetry.space_group_name_H-M   'P 1'
#
loop_
_entity.id
_entity.type
_entity.pdbx_description
1 polymer ?
#
loop_
_entity_poly.entity_id
_entity_poly.type
_entity_poly.pdbx_seq_one_letter_code
_entity_poly.pdbx_strand_id
1 'polypeptide(L)'
;MVFCSNCSAENNDSAKFCKECGNPLNTSGSIKNNYITTGNAPSAGINDNSNLNNSNKSINSDSSKSINKNLIIICLTIVICAILIAGALTLFSNDDNSNGDSNLLSDSASLNATGSADNSLNNLNDSRSTDSNPVETSTQTTHSSSPRILSGSFSTGSSSSDKTYCNLYLGSEHGGKKVKISVLYSNNGHALNQGKIVSKTVNSDGYVKLASASAFDYYPDDAYITLYDSDGNILDRKEVYLYEDSGIQRF
;
A
#
# COMPACT_ATOMS: atom_id res chain seq x y z
N MET A 1 24.77 -9.10 -18.21
CA MET A 1 23.89 -9.76 -17.23
C MET A 1 24.68 -10.09 -15.96
N VAL A 2 24.02 -10.17 -14.80
CA VAL A 2 24.65 -10.56 -13.53
C VAL A 2 23.88 -11.72 -12.89
N PHE A 3 24.62 -12.71 -12.37
CA PHE A 3 24.05 -13.85 -11.65
C PHE A 3 24.05 -13.59 -10.14
N CYS A 4 22.96 -13.94 -9.48
CA CYS A 4 22.86 -13.78 -8.03
C CYS A 4 23.76 -14.79 -7.31
N SER A 5 24.63 -14.34 -6.41
CA SER A 5 25.49 -15.21 -5.61
C SER A 5 24.73 -16.05 -4.58
N ASN A 6 23.49 -15.69 -4.24
CA ASN A 6 22.68 -16.39 -3.25
C ASN A 6 21.80 -17.49 -3.88
N CYS A 7 21.17 -17.23 -5.03
CA CYS A 7 20.22 -18.17 -5.65
C CYS A 7 20.53 -18.56 -7.11
N SER A 8 21.63 -18.07 -7.67
CA SER A 8 22.06 -18.31 -9.06
C SER A 8 21.11 -17.82 -10.17
N ALA A 9 20.04 -17.10 -9.83
CA ALA A 9 19.15 -16.52 -10.81
C ALA A 9 19.84 -15.47 -11.70
N GLU A 10 19.43 -15.39 -12.96
CA GLU A 10 19.92 -14.41 -13.94
C GLU A 10 19.17 -13.07 -13.81
N ASN A 11 19.91 -11.97 -13.73
CA ASN A 11 19.40 -10.61 -13.57
C ASN A 11 20.05 -9.65 -14.58
N ASN A 12 19.40 -8.50 -14.79
CA ASN A 12 19.95 -7.40 -15.61
C ASN A 12 21.24 -6.84 -14.97
N ASP A 13 22.21 -6.38 -15.75
CA ASP A 13 23.45 -5.75 -15.24
C ASP A 13 23.21 -4.51 -14.37
N SER A 14 22.11 -3.80 -14.62
CA SER A 14 21.73 -2.64 -13.82
C SER A 14 20.95 -3.01 -12.56
N ALA A 15 20.67 -4.29 -12.31
CA ALA A 15 19.88 -4.71 -11.17
C ALA A 15 20.70 -4.57 -9.87
N LYS A 16 20.13 -3.87 -8.89
CA LYS A 16 20.70 -3.70 -7.54
C LYS A 16 20.39 -4.90 -6.64
N PHE A 17 19.26 -5.57 -6.85
CA PHE A 17 18.87 -6.78 -6.11
C PHE A 17 18.43 -7.89 -7.05
N CYS A 18 18.55 -9.11 -6.59
CA CYS A 18 18.08 -10.27 -7.32
C CYS A 18 16.55 -10.27 -7.42
N LYS A 19 16.03 -10.44 -8.63
CA LYS A 19 14.58 -10.50 -8.89
C LYS A 19 13.88 -11.70 -8.24
N GLU A 20 14.62 -12.78 -7.99
CA GLU A 20 14.07 -14.03 -7.43
C GLU A 20 14.16 -14.05 -5.89
N CYS A 21 15.30 -13.66 -5.32
CA CYS A 21 15.54 -13.80 -3.88
C CYS A 21 15.76 -12.48 -3.13
N GLY A 22 15.78 -11.33 -3.81
CA GLY A 22 15.95 -10.02 -3.19
C GLY A 22 17.37 -9.69 -2.72
N ASN A 23 18.33 -10.62 -2.81
CA ASN A 23 19.71 -10.39 -2.33
C ASN A 23 20.40 -9.27 -3.12
N PRO A 24 21.20 -8.39 -2.49
CA PRO A 24 22.03 -7.40 -3.17
C PRO A 24 22.88 -8.04 -4.27
N LEU A 25 22.86 -7.42 -5.44
CA LEU A 25 23.75 -7.71 -6.54
C LEU A 25 24.83 -6.64 -6.49
N ASN A 26 26.06 -7.06 -6.24
CA ASN A 26 27.21 -6.16 -6.29
C ASN A 26 27.41 -5.73 -7.75
N THR A 27 26.75 -4.64 -8.16
CA THR A 27 26.95 -4.05 -9.48
C THR A 27 28.42 -3.64 -9.60
N SER A 28 29.12 -4.31 -10.51
CA SER A 28 30.51 -4.04 -10.84
C SER A 28 30.61 -2.63 -11.44
N GLY A 29 30.79 -1.66 -10.55
CA GLY A 29 31.02 -0.24 -10.82
C GLY A 29 31.70 0.46 -9.63
N SER A 30 31.83 -0.22 -8.49
CA SER A 30 32.67 0.22 -7.37
C SER A 30 33.99 -0.51 -7.43
N ILE A 31 35.06 0.25 -7.72
CA ILE A 31 36.45 -0.16 -7.52
C ILE A 31 36.55 -0.78 -6.12
N LYS A 32 36.73 -2.10 -6.05
CA LYS A 32 37.24 -2.73 -4.83
C LYS A 32 38.69 -2.32 -4.73
N ASN A 33 38.98 -1.26 -3.97
CA ASN A 33 40.33 -1.06 -3.46
C ASN A 33 40.62 -2.21 -2.51
N ASN A 34 41.22 -3.25 -3.07
CA ASN A 34 41.69 -4.43 -2.37
C ASN A 34 42.96 -4.04 -1.59
N TYR A 35 42.80 -3.44 -0.41
CA TYR A 35 43.91 -3.45 0.55
C TYR A 35 44.04 -4.85 1.12
N ILE A 36 45.01 -5.57 0.58
CA ILE A 36 45.54 -6.80 1.14
C ILE A 36 46.15 -6.45 2.50
N THR A 37 45.48 -6.81 3.60
CA THR A 37 46.11 -6.87 4.92
C THR A 37 46.60 -8.30 5.14
N THR A 38 47.85 -8.57 4.78
CA THR A 38 48.60 -9.72 5.30
C THR A 38 48.97 -9.44 6.76
N GLY A 39 48.68 -10.40 7.63
CA GLY A 39 48.84 -10.28 9.08
C GLY A 39 50.27 -10.05 9.53
N ASN A 40 50.39 -9.36 10.68
CA ASN A 40 51.06 -9.82 11.91
C ASN A 40 51.27 -8.60 12.83
N ALA A 41 50.73 -8.66 14.04
CA ALA A 41 51.10 -7.77 15.14
C ALA A 41 52.56 -8.05 15.56
N PRO A 42 53.33 -7.07 16.10
CA PRO A 42 53.14 -6.64 17.49
C PRO A 42 53.35 -5.14 17.78
N SER A 43 52.92 -4.74 18.98
CA SER A 43 52.96 -3.43 19.64
C SER A 43 54.26 -2.62 19.54
N ALA A 44 54.14 -1.30 19.32
CA ALA A 44 54.76 -0.21 20.09
C ALA A 44 54.32 1.14 19.50
N GLY A 45 53.88 2.07 20.34
CA GLY A 45 53.34 3.37 19.91
C GLY A 45 54.40 4.37 19.46
N ILE A 46 54.02 5.25 18.52
CA ILE A 46 54.56 6.59 18.36
C ILE A 46 53.40 7.49 17.90
N ASN A 47 53.25 8.61 18.61
CA ASN A 47 52.35 9.71 18.26
C ASN A 47 52.99 10.51 17.14
N ASP A 48 52.28 10.77 16.04
CA ASP A 48 52.62 11.89 15.15
C ASP A 48 51.35 12.57 14.63
N ASN A 49 51.22 13.81 15.07
CA ASN A 49 50.22 14.78 14.68
C ASN A 49 50.66 15.39 13.33
N SER A 50 49.96 15.07 12.23
CA SER A 50 50.09 15.84 10.99
C SER A 50 48.73 16.15 10.40
N ASN A 51 48.33 17.38 10.68
CA ASN A 51 47.34 18.18 9.99
C ASN A 51 47.60 18.19 8.47
N LEU A 52 46.68 17.62 7.70
CA LEU A 52 46.56 17.91 6.27
C LEU A 52 45.12 18.37 5.97
N ASN A 53 44.91 19.67 6.13
CA ASN A 53 43.86 20.41 5.44
C ASN A 53 44.02 20.21 3.93
N ASN A 54 43.01 19.64 3.27
CA ASN A 54 42.90 19.74 1.81
C ASN A 54 41.54 20.32 1.42
N SER A 55 41.60 21.59 1.03
CA SER A 55 40.50 22.41 0.55
C SER A 55 40.16 22.02 -0.89
N ASN A 56 39.01 21.40 -1.13
CA ASN A 56 38.46 21.27 -2.49
C ASN A 56 37.48 22.41 -2.79
N LYS A 57 38.10 23.47 -3.30
CA LYS A 57 37.65 24.43 -4.32
C LYS A 57 36.22 24.20 -4.88
N SER A 58 35.34 25.14 -4.57
CA SER A 58 34.06 25.34 -5.26
C SER A 58 34.30 25.69 -6.74
N ILE A 59 33.67 24.95 -7.64
CA ILE A 59 33.52 25.37 -9.03
C ILE A 59 32.05 25.74 -9.23
N ASN A 60 31.80 27.05 -9.34
CA ASN A 60 30.57 27.60 -9.90
C ASN A 60 30.39 27.02 -11.31
N SER A 61 29.19 26.53 -11.60
CA SER A 61 28.74 26.30 -12.97
C SER A 61 27.58 27.25 -13.27
N ASP A 62 27.84 28.14 -14.22
CA ASP A 62 26.91 29.12 -14.71
C ASP A 62 25.64 28.47 -15.27
N SER A 63 24.51 29.09 -14.94
CA SER A 63 23.19 28.76 -15.44
C SER A 63 23.09 29.01 -16.94
N SER A 64 23.17 27.95 -17.75
CA SER A 64 22.60 27.97 -19.11
C SER A 64 21.18 27.43 -19.04
N LYS A 65 20.22 28.36 -19.19
CA LYS A 65 18.79 28.11 -19.28
C LYS A 65 18.50 27.27 -20.54
N SER A 66 18.56 25.96 -20.43
CA SER A 66 18.06 25.06 -21.47
C SER A 66 16.53 25.09 -21.45
N ILE A 67 15.94 25.62 -22.53
CA ILE A 67 14.49 25.71 -22.69
C ILE A 67 14.02 24.33 -23.14
N ASN A 68 13.49 23.55 -22.21
CA ASN A 68 12.95 22.21 -22.47
C ASN A 68 11.73 22.33 -23.39
N LYS A 69 11.85 21.83 -24.64
CA LYS A 69 10.80 21.82 -25.66
C LYS A 69 9.48 21.14 -25.21
N ASN A 70 9.52 20.35 -24.13
CA ASN A 70 8.32 19.73 -23.53
C ASN A 70 7.39 20.71 -22.80
N LEU A 71 7.86 21.90 -22.39
CA LEU A 71 7.02 22.90 -21.71
C LEU A 71 6.14 23.67 -22.71
N ILE A 72 6.62 23.84 -23.95
CA ILE A 72 5.86 24.47 -25.05
C ILE A 72 4.69 23.57 -25.47
N ILE A 73 4.90 22.25 -25.50
CA ILE A 73 3.87 21.27 -25.89
C ILE A 73 2.72 21.23 -24.86
N ILE A 74 3.04 21.33 -23.56
CA ILE A 74 2.03 21.35 -22.49
C ILE A 74 1.22 22.66 -22.51
N CYS A 75 1.84 23.79 -22.85
CA CYS A 75 1.13 25.06 -22.93
C CYS A 75 0.16 25.09 -24.12
N LEU A 76 0.53 24.50 -25.26
CA LEU A 76 -0.32 24.43 -26.45
C LEU A 76 -1.56 23.53 -26.23
N THR A 77 -1.44 22.41 -25.51
CA THR A 77 -2.57 21.51 -25.24
C THR A 77 -3.60 22.11 -24.29
N ILE A 78 -3.16 22.88 -23.28
CA ILE A 78 -4.05 23.57 -22.34
C ILE A 78 -4.91 24.62 -23.05
N VAL A 79 -4.33 25.39 -23.98
CA VAL A 79 -5.06 26.42 -24.74
C VAL A 79 -6.12 25.80 -25.65
N ILE A 80 -5.81 24.68 -26.30
CA ILE A 80 -6.77 23.96 -27.16
C ILE A 80 -7.93 23.38 -26.36
N CYS A 81 -7.66 22.79 -25.19
CA CYS A 81 -8.71 22.25 -24.31
C CYS A 81 -9.67 23.34 -23.80
N ALA A 82 -9.17 24.55 -23.48
CA ALA A 82 -10.01 25.65 -23.01
C ALA A 82 -11.01 26.13 -24.09
N ILE A 83 -10.61 26.15 -25.36
CA ILE A 83 -11.49 26.55 -26.48
C ILE A 83 -12.62 25.52 -26.70
N LEU A 84 -12.32 24.22 -26.58
CA LEU A 84 -13.33 23.16 -26.75
C LEU A 84 -14.39 23.18 -25.64
N ILE A 85 -14.01 23.52 -24.41
CA ILE A 85 -14.93 23.61 -23.27
C ILE A 85 -15.83 24.86 -23.41
N ALA A 86 -15.27 25.99 -23.88
CA ALA A 86 -16.05 27.19 -24.14
C ALA A 86 -17.05 27.03 -25.30
N GLY A 87 -16.69 26.26 -26.34
CA GLY A 87 -17.59 25.97 -27.47
C GLY A 87 -18.78 25.08 -27.09
N ALA A 88 -18.56 24.08 -26.22
CA ALA A 88 -19.59 23.12 -25.83
C ALA A 88 -20.68 23.69 -24.89
N LEU A 89 -20.42 24.79 -24.19
CA LEU A 89 -21.36 25.39 -23.24
C LEU A 89 -22.39 26.33 -23.87
N THR A 90 -22.35 26.57 -25.19
CA THR A 90 -23.31 27.44 -25.88
C THR A 90 -24.51 26.70 -26.49
N LEU A 91 -24.61 25.38 -26.34
CA LEU A 91 -25.66 24.56 -26.96
C LEU A 91 -26.65 23.89 -25.99
N PHE A 92 -26.60 24.23 -24.70
CA PHE A 92 -27.62 23.81 -23.73
C PHE A 92 -28.23 25.03 -23.04
N SER A 93 -28.91 25.87 -23.82
CA SER A 93 -30.00 26.68 -23.29
C SER A 93 -31.29 25.89 -23.46
N ASN A 94 -31.73 25.24 -22.40
CA ASN A 94 -33.12 24.84 -22.25
C ASN A 94 -33.62 25.47 -20.95
N ASP A 95 -34.32 26.59 -21.12
CA ASP A 95 -35.27 27.12 -20.15
C ASP A 95 -36.32 26.04 -19.86
N ASP A 96 -36.67 25.85 -18.59
CA ASP A 96 -38.08 25.75 -18.19
C ASP A 96 -38.23 25.96 -16.67
N ASN A 97 -38.90 27.06 -16.34
CA ASN A 97 -39.52 27.32 -15.05
C ASN A 97 -40.78 26.46 -14.91
N SER A 98 -40.93 25.72 -13.81
CA SER A 98 -42.26 25.44 -13.28
C SER A 98 -42.22 25.12 -11.79
N ASN A 99 -42.82 26.02 -11.01
CA ASN A 99 -43.23 25.78 -9.64
C ASN A 99 -44.46 24.86 -9.63
N GLY A 100 -44.53 23.93 -8.67
CA GLY A 100 -45.71 23.10 -8.48
C GLY A 100 -45.64 22.25 -7.23
N ASP A 101 -45.81 22.89 -6.07
CA ASP A 101 -46.22 22.22 -4.84
C ASP A 101 -47.64 21.65 -4.98
N SER A 102 -47.88 20.44 -4.49
CA SER A 102 -49.18 20.07 -3.93
C SER A 102 -49.06 18.90 -2.94
N ASN A 103 -49.34 19.23 -1.68
CA ASN A 103 -49.84 18.32 -0.64
C ASN A 103 -51.12 17.62 -1.11
N LEU A 104 -51.33 16.36 -0.70
CA LEU A 104 -52.64 15.90 -0.22
C LEU A 104 -52.54 14.56 0.53
N LEU A 105 -52.95 14.63 1.80
CA LEU A 105 -53.36 13.49 2.62
C LEU A 105 -54.64 12.85 2.05
N SER A 106 -54.81 11.55 2.28
CA SER A 106 -56.14 10.96 2.47
C SER A 106 -56.03 9.79 3.45
N ASP A 107 -56.48 10.08 4.66
CA ASP A 107 -56.94 9.14 5.69
C ASP A 107 -58.16 8.36 5.19
N SER A 108 -58.28 7.08 5.55
CA SER A 108 -59.47 6.57 6.23
C SER A 108 -59.31 5.11 6.66
N ALA A 109 -59.56 4.92 7.95
CA ALA A 109 -59.54 3.69 8.74
C ALA A 109 -60.76 2.78 8.50
N SER A 110 -60.65 1.51 8.93
CA SER A 110 -61.47 0.91 10.03
C SER A 110 -61.12 -0.58 10.20
N LEU A 111 -60.57 -1.01 11.35
CA LEU A 111 -61.25 -1.69 12.50
C LEU A 111 -61.64 -3.16 12.16
N ASN A 112 -61.45 -4.20 12.98
CA ASN A 112 -61.36 -4.37 14.44
C ASN A 112 -60.85 -5.83 14.68
N ALA A 113 -60.05 -6.15 15.72
CA ALA A 113 -60.46 -6.69 17.04
C ALA A 113 -59.41 -7.78 17.42
N THR A 114 -59.02 -8.14 18.64
CA THR A 114 -59.25 -7.70 20.03
C THR A 114 -58.39 -8.63 20.91
N GLY A 115 -57.75 -8.08 21.94
CA GLY A 115 -57.40 -8.76 23.21
C GLY A 115 -56.13 -9.62 23.22
N SER A 116 -55.31 -9.66 24.26
CA SER A 116 -55.22 -8.89 25.51
C SER A 116 -53.84 -9.19 26.09
N ALA A 117 -53.27 -8.22 26.80
CA ALA A 117 -52.07 -8.36 27.60
C ALA A 117 -52.29 -9.31 28.79
N ASP A 118 -51.22 -9.97 29.24
CA ASP A 118 -50.91 -10.05 30.66
C ASP A 118 -49.41 -10.30 30.90
N ASN A 119 -48.86 -9.45 31.77
CA ASN A 119 -47.52 -9.54 32.35
C ASN A 119 -47.58 -10.48 33.57
N SER A 120 -46.60 -11.36 33.78
CA SER A 120 -46.20 -11.70 35.16
C SER A 120 -44.81 -12.32 35.24
N LEU A 121 -43.95 -11.62 35.97
CA LEU A 121 -42.68 -12.04 36.55
C LEU A 121 -42.96 -12.64 37.94
N ASN A 122 -42.26 -13.73 38.29
CA ASN A 122 -41.91 -14.27 39.63
C ASN A 122 -41.96 -15.81 39.58
N ASN A 123 -41.13 -16.63 40.22
CA ASN A 123 -39.85 -16.53 40.92
C ASN A 123 -39.47 -17.98 41.32
N LEU A 124 -38.17 -18.22 41.57
CA LEU A 124 -37.55 -19.29 42.38
C LEU A 124 -37.52 -20.77 41.94
N ASN A 125 -36.27 -21.20 41.68
CA ASN A 125 -35.59 -22.44 42.09
C ASN A 125 -36.39 -23.72 42.31
N ASP A 126 -36.06 -24.74 41.51
CA ASP A 126 -35.83 -26.07 42.07
C ASP A 126 -34.59 -26.72 41.45
N SER A 127 -33.74 -27.23 42.33
CA SER A 127 -32.47 -27.89 42.03
C SER A 127 -32.74 -29.38 41.83
N ARG A 128 -32.48 -29.91 40.65
CA ARG A 128 -32.23 -31.35 40.53
C ARG A 128 -31.28 -31.70 39.40
N SER A 129 -30.06 -32.04 39.81
CA SER A 129 -29.02 -32.67 39.01
C SER A 129 -29.56 -33.94 38.35
N THR A 130 -29.47 -34.02 37.03
CA THR A 130 -29.30 -35.29 36.33
C THR A 130 -28.26 -35.11 35.24
N ASP A 131 -27.22 -35.89 35.41
CA ASP A 131 -26.05 -36.05 34.55
C ASP A 131 -26.50 -36.62 33.21
N SER A 132 -26.37 -35.86 32.12
CA SER A 132 -26.57 -36.32 30.75
C SER A 132 -25.84 -35.39 29.80
N ASN A 133 -24.60 -35.77 29.55
CA ASN A 133 -23.67 -35.23 28.57
C ASN A 133 -24.34 -35.11 27.18
N PRO A 134 -24.62 -33.92 26.63
CA PRO A 134 -24.80 -33.80 25.19
C PRO A 134 -23.41 -33.67 24.59
N VAL A 135 -23.06 -34.61 23.70
CA VAL A 135 -21.96 -34.45 22.76
C VAL A 135 -22.27 -33.20 21.94
N GLU A 136 -21.71 -32.07 22.34
CA GLU A 136 -21.66 -30.87 21.53
C GLU A 136 -20.75 -31.19 20.34
N THR A 137 -21.37 -31.67 19.26
CA THR A 137 -20.82 -31.44 17.93
C THR A 137 -20.90 -29.94 17.70
N SER A 138 -19.89 -29.24 18.20
CA SER A 138 -19.63 -27.84 17.87
C SER A 138 -19.35 -27.79 16.37
N THR A 139 -20.40 -27.66 15.57
CA THR A 139 -20.30 -26.92 14.32
C THR A 139 -19.96 -25.49 14.72
N GLN A 140 -18.66 -25.23 14.83
CA GLN A 140 -18.13 -23.89 15.03
C GLN A 140 -18.50 -23.09 13.79
N THR A 141 -19.68 -22.48 13.82
CA THR A 141 -20.05 -21.39 12.93
C THR A 141 -19.01 -20.31 13.16
N THR A 142 -18.03 -20.24 12.25
CA THR A 142 -17.06 -19.17 12.19
C THR A 142 -17.82 -17.86 12.11
N HIS A 143 -17.94 -17.14 13.22
CA HIS A 143 -18.22 -15.72 13.19
C HIS A 143 -17.13 -15.13 12.29
N SER A 144 -17.50 -14.79 11.05
CA SER A 144 -16.56 -14.28 10.05
C SER A 144 -16.10 -12.92 10.54
N SER A 145 -14.99 -12.89 11.27
CA SER A 145 -14.36 -11.64 11.67
C SER A 145 -14.08 -10.80 10.43
N SER A 146 -14.12 -9.48 10.57
CA SER A 146 -13.72 -8.60 9.48
C SER A 146 -12.26 -8.87 9.07
N PRO A 147 -11.91 -8.79 7.77
CA PRO A 147 -10.54 -8.94 7.32
C PRO A 147 -9.57 -7.99 8.04
N ARG A 148 -8.40 -8.50 8.41
CA ARG A 148 -7.28 -7.73 8.99
C ARG A 148 -5.98 -8.14 8.33
N ILE A 149 -4.93 -7.32 8.45
CA ILE A 149 -3.61 -7.60 7.89
C ILE A 149 -2.88 -8.55 8.84
N LEU A 150 -2.74 -9.82 8.43
CA LEU A 150 -2.07 -10.84 9.25
C LEU A 150 -0.56 -10.88 9.02
N SER A 151 -0.15 -10.79 7.75
CA SER A 151 1.24 -10.74 7.32
C SER A 151 1.32 -10.20 5.91
N GLY A 152 2.55 -10.01 5.42
CA GLY A 152 2.72 -9.66 4.03
C GLY A 152 4.15 -9.70 3.55
N SER A 153 4.33 -9.23 2.33
CA SER A 153 5.64 -9.03 1.76
C SER A 153 5.65 -7.85 0.79
N PHE A 154 6.80 -7.22 0.68
CA PHE A 154 7.11 -6.25 -0.35
C PHE A 154 8.15 -6.84 -1.29
N SER A 155 8.03 -6.52 -2.57
CA SER A 155 9.07 -6.80 -3.55
C SER A 155 9.26 -5.58 -4.43
N THR A 156 10.50 -5.10 -4.56
CA THR A 156 10.84 -3.92 -5.36
C THR A 156 11.85 -4.34 -6.42
N GLY A 157 11.50 -4.09 -7.68
CA GLY A 157 12.43 -4.33 -8.78
C GLY A 157 13.49 -3.24 -8.88
N SER A 158 14.54 -3.51 -9.64
CA SER A 158 15.74 -2.66 -9.74
C SER A 158 15.85 -1.80 -10.98
N SER A 159 14.86 -1.83 -11.88
CA SER A 159 14.80 -0.93 -13.04
C SER A 159 14.04 0.36 -12.73
N SER A 160 14.33 1.43 -13.46
CA SER A 160 13.58 2.70 -13.37
C SER A 160 12.11 2.58 -13.78
N SER A 161 11.72 1.45 -14.38
CA SER A 161 10.33 1.13 -14.72
C SER A 161 9.68 0.15 -13.76
N ASP A 162 10.44 -0.41 -12.81
CA ASP A 162 9.94 -1.42 -11.90
C ASP A 162 9.04 -0.78 -10.83
N LYS A 163 8.01 -1.53 -10.46
CA LYS A 163 7.11 -1.16 -9.37
C LYS A 163 7.46 -1.95 -8.14
N THR A 164 7.25 -1.34 -6.97
CA THR A 164 7.10 -2.11 -5.74
C THR A 164 5.75 -2.82 -5.74
N TYR A 165 5.75 -4.09 -5.38
CA TYR A 165 4.55 -4.88 -5.14
C TYR A 165 4.40 -5.16 -3.66
N CYS A 166 3.16 -5.08 -3.17
CA CYS A 166 2.76 -5.52 -1.84
C CYS A 166 1.89 -6.77 -1.99
N ASN A 167 2.20 -7.84 -1.27
CA ASN A 167 1.37 -9.03 -1.18
C ASN A 167 0.94 -9.21 0.28
N LEU A 168 -0.35 -9.07 0.55
CA LEU A 168 -0.93 -9.14 1.89
C LEU A 168 -1.64 -10.47 2.09
N TYR A 169 -1.47 -11.06 3.27
CA TYR A 169 -2.28 -12.17 3.75
C TYR A 169 -3.33 -11.64 4.72
N LEU A 170 -4.61 -11.86 4.40
CA LEU A 170 -5.74 -11.45 5.21
C LEU A 170 -6.43 -12.63 5.91
N GLY A 171 -6.12 -13.87 5.52
CA GLY A 171 -6.78 -15.09 6.00
C GLY A 171 -7.59 -15.77 4.88
N SER A 172 -7.41 -17.09 4.72
CA SER A 172 -8.12 -17.90 3.70
C SER A 172 -9.64 -17.88 3.87
N GLU A 173 -10.13 -17.68 5.09
CA GLU A 173 -11.54 -17.49 5.44
C GLU A 173 -12.17 -16.21 4.85
N HIS A 174 -11.36 -15.37 4.21
CA HIS A 174 -11.80 -14.15 3.53
C HIS A 174 -11.73 -14.26 2.01
N GLY A 175 -11.42 -15.44 1.45
CA GLY A 175 -11.44 -15.67 0.01
C GLY A 175 -12.77 -15.24 -0.64
N GLY A 176 -12.66 -14.55 -1.78
CA GLY A 176 -13.80 -13.98 -2.51
C GLY A 176 -14.31 -12.63 -1.96
N LYS A 177 -13.90 -12.20 -0.77
CA LYS A 177 -14.29 -10.87 -0.24
C LYS A 177 -13.66 -9.76 -1.08
N LYS A 178 -14.43 -8.70 -1.34
CA LYS A 178 -13.93 -7.46 -1.93
C LYS A 178 -13.43 -6.54 -0.82
N VAL A 179 -12.23 -6.01 -1.00
CA VAL A 179 -11.59 -5.06 -0.10
C VAL A 179 -11.05 -3.88 -0.90
N LYS A 180 -10.81 -2.76 -0.23
CA LYS A 180 -10.01 -1.67 -0.80
C LYS A 180 -8.73 -1.55 0.02
N ILE A 181 -7.62 -1.25 -0.62
CA ILE A 181 -6.32 -1.15 0.03
C ILE A 181 -5.59 0.07 -0.50
N SER A 182 -4.97 0.82 0.40
CA SER A 182 -3.99 1.85 0.08
C SER A 182 -2.63 1.45 0.64
N VAL A 183 -1.57 1.72 -0.10
CA VAL A 183 -0.19 1.61 0.37
C VAL A 183 0.55 2.89 0.02
N LEU A 184 0.93 3.64 1.04
CA LEU A 184 1.79 4.81 0.93
C LEU A 184 3.23 4.36 1.13
N TYR A 185 4.10 4.59 0.15
CA TYR A 185 5.52 4.31 0.25
C TYR A 185 6.29 5.60 0.53
N SER A 186 7.29 5.54 1.39
CA SER A 186 8.23 6.64 1.61
C SER A 186 9.68 6.18 1.60
N ASN A 187 10.56 7.14 1.36
CA ASN A 187 11.99 7.04 1.57
C ASN A 187 12.44 8.29 2.35
N ASN A 188 13.09 8.11 3.50
CA ASN A 188 13.56 9.17 4.38
C ASN A 188 12.45 10.20 4.72
N GLY A 189 11.22 9.71 4.94
CA GLY A 189 10.05 10.54 5.23
C GLY A 189 9.43 11.25 4.01
N HIS A 190 9.99 11.10 2.81
CA HIS A 190 9.41 11.63 1.58
C HIS A 190 8.53 10.60 0.89
N ALA A 191 7.27 10.97 0.62
CA ALA A 191 6.34 10.10 -0.08
C ALA A 191 6.81 9.84 -1.53
N LEU A 192 6.91 8.56 -1.89
CA LEU A 192 7.23 8.08 -3.24
C LEU A 192 5.99 7.89 -4.11
N ASN A 193 4.81 7.81 -3.49
CA ASN A 193 3.54 7.72 -4.18
C ASN A 193 2.43 8.47 -3.41
N GLN A 194 1.21 8.47 -3.95
CA GLN A 194 0.06 9.16 -3.37
C GLN A 194 -0.81 8.27 -2.46
N GLY A 195 -0.42 7.02 -2.19
CA GLY A 195 -1.26 6.08 -1.44
C GLY A 195 -2.63 5.84 -2.10
N LYS A 196 -2.69 5.64 -3.42
CA LYS A 196 -3.95 5.44 -4.14
C LYS A 196 -4.72 4.23 -3.58
N ILE A 197 -6.01 4.41 -3.30
CA ILE A 197 -6.91 3.33 -2.91
C ILE A 197 -7.23 2.45 -4.12
N VAL A 198 -7.03 1.15 -3.99
CA VAL A 198 -7.26 0.14 -5.05
C VAL A 198 -8.22 -0.93 -4.54
N SER A 199 -9.29 -1.20 -5.30
CA SER A 199 -10.19 -2.31 -5.03
C SER A 199 -9.59 -3.64 -5.49
N LYS A 200 -9.67 -4.66 -4.64
CA LYS A 200 -9.17 -6.02 -4.90
C LYS A 200 -10.12 -7.06 -4.34
N THR A 201 -10.03 -8.27 -4.88
CA THR A 201 -10.68 -9.45 -4.33
C THR A 201 -9.62 -10.33 -3.69
N VAL A 202 -9.87 -10.79 -2.47
CA VAL A 202 -9.03 -11.76 -1.78
C VAL A 202 -9.13 -13.10 -2.51
N ASN A 203 -8.01 -13.72 -2.86
CA ASN A 203 -8.02 -15.02 -3.52
C ASN A 203 -8.44 -16.14 -2.54
N SER A 204 -8.65 -17.37 -3.03
CA SER A 204 -9.01 -18.53 -2.21
C SER A 204 -8.05 -18.80 -1.05
N ASP A 205 -6.78 -18.44 -1.24
CA ASP A 205 -5.71 -18.68 -0.29
C ASP A 205 -5.57 -17.55 0.72
N GLY A 206 -6.43 -16.52 0.67
CA GLY A 206 -6.43 -15.40 1.62
C GLY A 206 -5.49 -14.25 1.27
N TYR A 207 -4.92 -14.22 0.07
CA TYR A 207 -3.95 -13.22 -0.36
C TYR A 207 -4.53 -12.14 -1.27
N VAL A 208 -3.89 -10.96 -1.22
CA VAL A 208 -4.10 -9.86 -2.16
C VAL A 208 -2.76 -9.31 -2.63
N LYS A 209 -2.55 -9.29 -3.96
CA LYS A 209 -1.38 -8.66 -4.60
C LYS A 209 -1.72 -7.28 -5.16
N LEU A 210 -0.88 -6.31 -4.82
CA LEU A 210 -0.96 -4.91 -5.24
C LEU A 210 0.37 -4.50 -5.89
N ALA A 211 0.26 -3.66 -6.91
CA ALA A 211 1.41 -2.94 -7.47
C ALA A 211 1.30 -1.49 -7.04
N SER A 212 2.44 -0.84 -6.77
CA SER A 212 2.49 0.61 -6.59
C SER A 212 1.85 1.30 -7.79
N ALA A 213 1.17 2.42 -7.53
CA ALA A 213 0.57 3.24 -8.58
C ALA A 213 1.64 3.77 -9.55
N SER A 214 2.82 4.11 -9.02
CA SER A 214 3.95 4.65 -9.76
C SER A 214 5.18 3.77 -9.58
N ALA A 215 5.96 3.62 -10.65
CA ALA A 215 7.35 3.22 -10.53
C ALA A 215 8.16 4.39 -9.93
N PHE A 216 9.23 4.07 -9.20
CA PHE A 216 10.12 5.05 -8.60
C PHE A 216 11.54 4.49 -8.55
N ASP A 217 12.54 5.37 -8.62
CA ASP A 217 13.96 4.97 -8.72
C ASP A 217 14.56 4.48 -7.38
N TYR A 218 13.86 4.74 -6.28
CA TYR A 218 14.35 4.52 -4.91
C TYR A 218 13.59 3.40 -4.21
N TYR A 219 14.31 2.57 -3.45
CA TYR A 219 13.68 1.57 -2.60
C TYR A 219 13.02 2.28 -1.42
N PRO A 220 11.75 1.99 -1.11
CA PRO A 220 11.12 2.55 0.08
C PRO A 220 11.82 2.02 1.33
N ASP A 221 11.96 2.87 2.34
CA ASP A 221 12.40 2.52 3.69
C ASP A 221 11.21 2.40 4.67
N ASP A 222 10.03 2.83 4.25
CA ASP A 222 8.79 2.72 5.00
C ASP A 222 7.58 2.52 4.09
N ALA A 223 6.59 1.80 4.61
CA ALA A 223 5.30 1.60 3.96
C ALA A 223 4.15 1.64 4.97
N TYR A 224 3.18 2.52 4.72
CA TYR A 224 1.94 2.62 5.48
C TYR A 224 0.77 2.01 4.71
N ILE A 225 0.27 0.88 5.18
CA ILE A 225 -0.83 0.13 4.60
C ILE A 225 -2.13 0.50 5.32
N THR A 226 -3.18 0.82 4.57
CA THR A 226 -4.55 0.92 5.10
C THR A 226 -5.45 -0.06 4.36
N LEU A 227 -6.11 -0.93 5.13
CA LEU A 227 -7.12 -1.87 4.65
C LEU A 227 -8.51 -1.29 4.94
N TYR A 228 -9.39 -1.39 3.95
CA TYR A 228 -10.78 -0.98 4.04
C TYR A 228 -11.70 -2.11 3.58
N ASP A 229 -12.95 -2.07 4.02
CA ASP A 229 -14.02 -2.87 3.46
C ASP A 229 -14.43 -2.40 2.05
N SER A 230 -15.45 -3.04 1.48
CA SER A 230 -15.98 -2.67 0.16
C SER A 230 -16.59 -1.28 0.12
N ASP A 231 -17.08 -0.78 1.25
CA ASP A 231 -17.80 0.48 1.36
C ASP A 231 -16.80 1.64 1.57
N GLY A 232 -15.60 1.34 2.03
CA GLY A 232 -14.51 2.29 2.27
C GLY A 232 -14.30 2.60 3.75
N ASN A 233 -14.90 1.85 4.67
CA ASN A 233 -14.60 1.96 6.09
C ASN A 233 -13.27 1.28 6.37
N ILE A 234 -12.46 1.89 7.23
CA ILE A 234 -11.17 1.34 7.62
C ILE A 234 -11.38 0.09 8.47
N LEU A 235 -10.72 -1.00 8.08
CA LEU A 235 -10.69 -2.25 8.83
C LEU A 235 -9.40 -2.39 9.63
N ASP A 236 -8.25 -2.00 9.05
CA ASP A 236 -6.95 -2.18 9.68
C ASP A 236 -5.90 -1.22 9.10
N ARG A 237 -4.81 -1.01 9.84
CA ARG A 237 -3.64 -0.24 9.43
C ARG A 237 -2.35 -0.90 9.88
N LYS A 238 -1.33 -0.88 9.02
CA LYS A 238 -0.02 -1.44 9.31
C LYS A 238 1.07 -0.55 8.76
N GLU A 239 1.95 -0.08 9.65
CA GLU A 239 3.23 0.54 9.29
C GLU A 239 4.30 -0.56 9.24
N VAL A 240 5.15 -0.52 8.22
CA VAL A 240 6.20 -1.51 7.97
C VAL A 240 7.47 -0.79 7.57
N TYR A 241 8.49 -0.89 8.42
CA TYR A 241 9.84 -0.45 8.11
C TYR A 241 10.51 -1.44 7.14
N LEU A 242 11.10 -0.90 6.09
CA LEU A 242 11.74 -1.64 5.01
C LEU A 242 13.24 -1.31 4.97
N TYR A 243 14.03 -2.30 4.60
CA TYR A 243 15.45 -2.16 4.36
C TYR A 243 15.71 -1.85 2.90
N GLU A 244 16.47 -0.79 2.62
CA GLU A 244 16.82 -0.41 1.25
C GLU A 244 17.76 -1.42 0.57
N ASP A 245 18.33 -2.37 1.32
CA ASP A 245 19.27 -3.39 0.88
C ASP A 245 18.63 -4.75 0.53
N SER A 246 17.29 -4.83 0.49
CA SER A 246 16.60 -6.06 0.08
C SER A 246 15.48 -5.79 -0.93
N GLY A 247 15.55 -6.51 -2.05
CA GLY A 247 14.50 -6.50 -3.07
C GLY A 247 13.23 -7.25 -2.66
N ILE A 248 13.26 -8.10 -1.62
CA ILE A 248 12.08 -8.81 -1.09
C ILE A 248 12.11 -8.84 0.44
N GLN A 249 11.01 -8.43 1.07
CA GLN A 249 10.92 -8.28 2.53
C GLN A 249 9.58 -8.79 3.03
N ARG A 250 9.54 -9.37 4.23
CA ARG A 250 8.32 -9.96 4.83
C ARG A 250 8.09 -9.37 6.21
N PHE A 251 6.82 -9.30 6.62
CA PHE A 251 6.38 -8.81 7.93
C PHE A 251 5.16 -9.59 8.42
#